data_AF-A0A519MER8-F1
#
_entry.id   AF-A0A519MER8-F1
#
_cell.length_a   1.000
_cell.length_b   1.000
_cell.length_c   1.000
_cell.angle_alpha   90.00
_cell.angle_beta   90.00
_cell.angle_gamma   90.00
#
_symmetry.space_group_name_H-M   'P 1'
#
loop_
_entity.id
_entity.type
_entity.pdbx_description
1 polymer ?
#
loop_
_entity_poly.entity_id
_entity_poly.type
_entity_poly.pdbx_seq_one_letter_code
_entity_poly.pdbx_strand_id
1 'polypeptide(L)'
;LANAYALHFGLQYLTKRFMHRSEDDMQEIEALAAGMKAYATWNTRDTLQECREACGGKGYLSENRIGNLKADTEIYTTFEGDNTVLMQLTAKNRLGEFRKQFGEMNVSTIFNYVLGQAKTAISEKNPFATRNTDESHLKDAQFHLDAFTYREKEITASAARRFKKLVDDGLDTFDAANVMHPHMLQIADAYLDRVFLEQFSAAISETDDEALKEVLTKLYNLFALNKIEEHKGWYLEQGYMEGVKTKAVRKLVSQLCWEIRQDAVPLVDAFKIPESCLAPIITTKSAEA
;
A
#
# COMPACT_ATOMS: atom_id res chain seq x y z
N LEU A 1 4.37 0.87 -12.41
CA LEU A 1 4.31 -0.55 -12.81
C LEU A 1 4.09 -1.49 -11.62
N ALA A 2 4.99 -1.54 -10.63
CA ALA A 2 4.84 -2.41 -9.45
C ALA A 2 3.49 -2.23 -8.72
N ASN A 3 3.02 -0.99 -8.51
CA ASN A 3 1.69 -0.72 -7.95
C ASN A 3 0.55 -1.34 -8.78
N ALA A 4 0.64 -1.37 -10.10
CA ALA A 4 -0.41 -1.93 -10.95
C ALA A 4 -0.55 -3.44 -10.74
N TYR A 5 0.58 -4.15 -10.59
CA TYR A 5 0.59 -5.58 -10.25
C TYR A 5 0.10 -5.84 -8.82
N ALA A 6 0.54 -5.05 -7.85
CA ALA A 6 0.07 -5.16 -6.46
C ALA A 6 -1.45 -4.95 -6.37
N LEU A 7 -1.98 -3.93 -7.06
CA LEU A 7 -3.41 -3.67 -7.17
C LEU A 7 -4.16 -4.81 -7.87
N HIS A 8 -3.61 -5.36 -8.95
CA HIS A 8 -4.21 -6.48 -9.67
C HIS A 8 -4.43 -7.68 -8.74
N PHE A 9 -3.39 -8.11 -8.01
CA PHE A 9 -3.49 -9.23 -7.08
C PHE A 9 -4.40 -8.92 -5.89
N GLY A 10 -4.34 -7.71 -5.34
CA GLY A 10 -5.24 -7.28 -4.26
C GLY A 10 -6.72 -7.28 -4.67
N LEU A 11 -7.04 -6.79 -5.87
CA LEU A 11 -8.41 -6.77 -6.38
C LEU A 11 -8.93 -8.16 -6.75
N GLN A 12 -8.06 -9.06 -7.23
CA GLN A 12 -8.40 -10.47 -7.40
C GLN A 12 -8.74 -11.14 -6.07
N TYR A 13 -7.94 -10.87 -5.02
CA TYR A 13 -8.23 -11.34 -3.67
C TYR A 13 -9.60 -10.83 -3.16
N LEU A 14 -9.87 -9.54 -3.30
CA LEU A 14 -11.16 -8.95 -2.91
C LEU A 14 -12.32 -9.63 -3.65
N THR A 15 -12.17 -9.85 -4.96
CA THR A 15 -13.18 -10.54 -5.79
C THR A 15 -13.42 -11.97 -5.30
N LYS A 16 -12.35 -12.73 -5.03
CA LYS A 16 -12.44 -14.10 -4.49
C LYS A 16 -13.14 -14.11 -3.13
N ARG A 17 -12.78 -13.20 -2.22
CA ARG A 17 -13.46 -13.07 -0.91
C ARG A 17 -14.93 -12.75 -1.07
N PHE A 18 -15.28 -11.81 -1.94
CA PHE A 18 -16.68 -11.48 -2.20
C PHE A 18 -17.45 -12.67 -2.77
N MET A 19 -16.87 -13.44 -3.70
CA MET A 19 -17.52 -14.62 -4.27
C MET A 19 -17.77 -15.74 -3.25
N HIS A 20 -16.97 -15.82 -2.17
CA HIS A 20 -17.00 -16.92 -1.20
C HIS A 20 -17.37 -16.46 0.21
N ARG A 21 -18.00 -15.28 0.31
CA ARG A 21 -18.34 -14.63 1.57
C ARG A 21 -19.44 -15.35 2.34
N SER A 22 -19.32 -15.37 3.66
CA SER A 22 -20.44 -15.55 4.58
C SER A 22 -21.09 -14.20 4.94
N GLU A 23 -22.22 -14.23 5.65
CA GLU A 23 -22.83 -12.99 6.17
C GLU A 23 -21.91 -12.27 7.17
N ASP A 24 -21.16 -13.02 7.97
CA ASP A 24 -20.24 -12.47 8.97
C ASP A 24 -19.04 -11.74 8.34
N ASP A 25 -18.66 -12.12 7.11
CA ASP A 25 -17.54 -11.51 6.38
C ASP A 25 -17.91 -10.17 5.71
N MET A 26 -19.20 -9.90 5.51
CA MET A 26 -19.68 -8.78 4.68
C MET A 26 -19.12 -7.43 5.12
N GLN A 27 -19.14 -7.16 6.43
CA GLN A 27 -18.70 -5.87 6.96
C GLN A 27 -17.20 -5.62 6.70
N GLU A 28 -16.37 -6.65 6.80
CA GLU A 28 -14.94 -6.56 6.52
C GLU A 28 -14.69 -6.40 5.01
N ILE A 29 -15.39 -7.18 4.19
CA ILE A 29 -15.28 -7.12 2.73
C ILE A 29 -15.71 -5.75 2.19
N GLU A 30 -16.80 -5.17 2.70
CA GLU A 30 -17.26 -3.83 2.34
C GLU A 30 -16.22 -2.76 2.70
N ALA A 31 -15.65 -2.83 3.91
CA ALA A 31 -14.61 -1.90 4.35
C ALA A 31 -13.33 -2.03 3.52
N LEU A 32 -12.96 -3.25 3.13
CA LEU A 32 -11.84 -3.51 2.25
C LEU A 32 -12.09 -2.99 0.84
N ALA A 33 -13.28 -3.24 0.29
CA ALA A 33 -13.69 -2.76 -1.03
C ALA A 33 -13.67 -1.24 -1.11
N ALA A 34 -14.20 -0.55 -0.10
CA ALA A 34 -14.16 0.90 0.03
C ALA A 34 -12.72 1.44 -0.04
N GLY A 35 -11.82 0.87 0.76
CA GLY A 35 -10.43 1.28 0.81
C GLY A 35 -9.67 0.99 -0.48
N MET A 36 -9.81 -0.23 -1.03
CA MET A 36 -9.18 -0.62 -2.29
C MET A 36 -9.66 0.23 -3.47
N LYS A 37 -10.95 0.61 -3.51
CA LYS A 37 -11.48 1.56 -4.50
C LYS A 37 -10.79 2.91 -4.37
N ALA A 38 -10.73 3.48 -3.17
CA ALA A 38 -10.08 4.78 -2.94
C ALA A 38 -8.60 4.75 -3.35
N TYR A 39 -7.88 3.73 -2.93
CA TYR A 39 -6.47 3.53 -3.25
C TYR A 39 -6.23 3.35 -4.75
N ALA A 40 -6.96 2.45 -5.40
CA ALA A 40 -6.76 2.14 -6.83
C ALA A 40 -7.10 3.33 -7.74
N THR A 41 -8.10 4.12 -7.37
CA THR A 41 -8.52 5.30 -8.15
C THR A 41 -7.56 6.47 -7.97
N TRP A 42 -7.03 6.72 -6.77
CA TRP A 42 -5.92 7.67 -6.58
C TRP A 42 -4.67 7.23 -7.34
N ASN A 43 -4.27 5.97 -7.19
CA ASN A 43 -3.12 5.44 -7.93
C ASN A 43 -3.29 5.57 -9.46
N THR A 44 -4.49 5.30 -9.99
CA THR A 44 -4.78 5.48 -11.43
C THR A 44 -4.62 6.93 -11.86
N ARG A 45 -5.21 7.87 -11.11
CA ARG A 45 -5.11 9.32 -11.40
C ARG A 45 -3.67 9.82 -11.38
N ASP A 46 -2.88 9.40 -10.40
CA ASP A 46 -1.47 9.78 -10.27
C ASP A 46 -0.61 9.11 -11.34
N THR A 47 -0.85 7.82 -11.63
CA THR A 47 -0.14 7.09 -12.69
C THR A 47 -0.36 7.74 -14.06
N LEU A 48 -1.60 8.09 -14.41
CA LEU A 48 -1.89 8.77 -15.67
C LEU A 48 -1.22 10.15 -15.74
N GLN A 49 -1.15 10.88 -14.62
CA GLN A 49 -0.48 12.16 -14.58
C GLN A 49 1.03 12.03 -14.80
N GLU A 50 1.66 11.08 -14.11
CA GLU A 50 3.08 10.77 -14.24
C GLU A 50 3.43 10.30 -15.65
N CYS A 51 2.65 9.36 -16.21
CA CYS A 51 2.85 8.88 -17.58
C CYS A 51 2.71 10.02 -18.61
N ARG A 52 1.78 10.95 -18.41
CA ARG A 52 1.62 12.12 -19.28
C ARG A 52 2.86 13.00 -19.27
N GLU A 53 3.41 13.28 -18.09
CA GLU A 53 4.60 14.11 -17.91
C GLU A 53 5.86 13.41 -18.44
N ALA A 54 5.99 12.11 -18.22
CA ALA A 54 7.08 11.28 -18.75
C ALA A 54 7.11 11.26 -20.28
N CYS A 55 5.96 11.43 -20.94
CA CYS A 55 5.87 11.55 -22.41
C CYS A 55 6.19 12.97 -22.94
N GLY A 56 6.51 13.94 -22.09
CA GLY A 56 6.80 15.31 -22.46
C GLY A 56 5.66 15.96 -23.26
N GLY A 57 6.00 16.81 -24.24
CA GLY A 57 5.01 17.49 -25.07
C GLY A 57 4.06 16.56 -25.82
N LYS A 58 4.52 15.34 -26.18
CA LYS A 58 3.67 14.34 -26.84
C LYS A 58 2.55 13.85 -25.92
N GLY A 59 2.76 13.80 -24.61
CA GLY A 59 1.73 13.44 -23.65
C GLY A 59 0.55 14.43 -23.61
N TYR A 60 0.75 15.68 -24.07
CA TYR A 60 -0.31 16.69 -24.13
C TYR A 60 -1.16 16.60 -25.40
N LEU A 61 -0.64 15.97 -26.47
CA LEU A 61 -1.36 15.87 -27.74
C LEU A 61 -2.59 14.97 -27.60
N SER A 62 -3.75 15.46 -28.01
CA SER A 62 -5.03 14.74 -27.90
C SER A 62 -5.04 13.40 -28.62
N GLU A 63 -4.27 13.27 -29.71
CA GLU A 63 -4.10 12.00 -30.46
C GLU A 63 -3.55 10.88 -29.58
N ASN A 64 -2.76 11.22 -28.55
CA ASN A 64 -2.12 10.27 -27.63
C ASN A 64 -3.01 9.89 -26.44
N ARG A 65 -4.21 10.48 -26.35
CA ARG A 65 -5.34 10.06 -25.50
C ARG A 65 -5.11 10.04 -23.98
N ILE A 66 -3.90 10.29 -23.46
CA ILE A 66 -3.62 10.27 -22.01
C ILE A 66 -4.49 11.32 -21.27
N GLY A 67 -4.62 12.53 -21.83
CA GLY A 67 -5.47 13.58 -21.25
C GLY A 67 -6.96 13.19 -21.17
N ASN A 68 -7.50 12.56 -22.22
CA ASN A 68 -8.89 12.09 -22.23
C ASN A 68 -9.08 10.94 -21.24
N LEU A 69 -8.18 9.96 -21.22
CA LEU A 69 -8.21 8.85 -20.27
C LEU A 69 -8.18 9.35 -18.81
N LYS A 70 -7.39 10.40 -18.53
CA LYS A 70 -7.37 11.03 -17.21
C LYS A 70 -8.72 11.65 -16.87
N ALA A 71 -9.30 12.44 -17.78
CA ALA A 71 -10.62 13.05 -17.57
C ALA A 71 -11.72 11.99 -17.33
N ASP A 72 -11.70 10.91 -18.10
CA ASP A 72 -12.71 9.83 -18.01
C ASP A 72 -12.59 9.01 -16.72
N THR A 73 -11.38 8.87 -16.16
CA THR A 73 -11.13 8.04 -14.98
C THR A 73 -11.14 8.80 -13.66
N GLU A 74 -10.93 10.12 -13.68
CA GLU A 74 -10.88 10.92 -12.44
C GLU A 74 -12.21 10.96 -11.68
N ILE A 75 -13.33 10.78 -12.39
CA ILE A 75 -14.66 10.69 -11.76
C ILE A 75 -14.75 9.57 -10.72
N TYR A 76 -13.97 8.49 -10.88
CA TYR A 76 -13.95 7.38 -9.93
C TYR A 76 -13.33 7.75 -8.58
N THR A 77 -12.67 8.91 -8.46
CA THR A 77 -12.22 9.42 -7.16
C THR A 77 -13.36 10.04 -6.33
N THR A 78 -14.53 10.26 -6.94
CA THR A 78 -15.69 10.94 -6.33
C THR A 78 -16.96 10.08 -6.37
N PHE A 79 -17.25 9.41 -7.48
CA PHE A 79 -18.41 8.51 -7.58
C PHE A 79 -18.22 7.21 -6.80
N GLU A 80 -19.33 6.55 -6.49
CA GLU A 80 -19.37 5.34 -5.66
C GLU A 80 -18.72 5.52 -4.28
N GLY A 81 -18.83 6.74 -3.75
CA GLY A 81 -18.25 7.19 -2.48
C GLY A 81 -16.98 8.02 -2.69
N ASP A 82 -16.94 9.20 -2.08
CA ASP A 82 -15.73 10.02 -2.04
C ASP A 82 -14.56 9.24 -1.42
N ASN A 83 -13.38 9.30 -2.05
CA ASN A 83 -12.25 8.49 -1.62
C ASN A 83 -11.83 8.76 -0.16
N THR A 84 -11.86 10.00 0.30
CA THR A 84 -11.50 10.35 1.68
C THR A 84 -12.52 9.78 2.66
N VAL A 85 -13.82 9.83 2.34
CA VAL A 85 -14.89 9.21 3.13
C VAL A 85 -14.75 7.68 3.17
N LEU A 86 -14.42 7.04 2.03
CA LEU A 86 -14.21 5.59 1.98
C LEU A 86 -13.00 5.15 2.80
N MET A 87 -11.90 5.92 2.78
CA MET A 87 -10.76 5.66 3.66
C MET A 87 -11.12 5.78 5.14
N GLN A 88 -11.99 6.72 5.52
CA GLN A 88 -12.49 6.77 6.90
C GLN A 88 -13.34 5.56 7.26
N LEU A 89 -14.15 5.04 6.33
CA LEU A 89 -14.93 3.82 6.54
C LEU A 89 -14.00 2.63 6.80
N THR A 90 -12.96 2.47 5.99
CA THR A 90 -11.92 1.45 6.20
C THR A 90 -11.23 1.62 7.55
N ALA A 91 -10.82 2.83 7.90
CA ALA A 91 -10.18 3.11 9.20
C ALA A 91 -11.10 2.82 10.40
N LYS A 92 -12.39 3.14 10.28
CA LYS A 92 -13.40 2.85 11.31
C LYS A 92 -13.58 1.35 11.50
N ASN A 93 -13.58 0.57 10.42
CA ASN A 93 -13.59 -0.89 10.50
C ASN A 93 -12.34 -1.38 11.27
N ARG A 94 -11.14 -0.91 10.93
CA ARG A 94 -9.88 -1.29 11.62
C ARG A 94 -9.88 -0.94 13.11
N LEU A 95 -10.35 0.25 13.47
CA LEU A 95 -10.53 0.65 14.88
C LEU A 95 -11.58 -0.20 15.59
N GLY A 96 -12.65 -0.60 14.88
CA GLY A 96 -13.66 -1.54 15.37
C GLY A 96 -13.06 -2.90 15.68
N GLU A 97 -12.26 -3.47 14.77
CA GLU A 97 -11.57 -4.74 14.99
C GLU A 97 -10.57 -4.67 16.14
N PHE A 98 -9.79 -3.58 16.23
CA PHE A 98 -8.94 -3.32 17.39
C PHE A 98 -9.75 -3.29 18.69
N ARG A 99 -10.91 -2.61 18.69
CA ARG A 99 -11.80 -2.59 19.86
C ARG A 99 -12.41 -3.96 20.15
N LYS A 100 -12.79 -4.78 19.18
CA LYS A 100 -13.31 -6.13 19.43
C LYS A 100 -12.24 -7.00 20.09
N GLN A 101 -11.00 -6.90 19.61
CA GLN A 101 -9.88 -7.67 20.12
C GLN A 101 -9.45 -7.24 21.54
N PHE A 102 -9.59 -5.95 21.88
CA PHE A 102 -9.03 -5.39 23.12
C PHE A 102 -10.03 -4.67 24.04
N GLY A 103 -11.30 -4.58 23.66
CA GLY A 103 -12.30 -3.70 24.29
C GLY A 103 -12.79 -4.16 25.66
N GLU A 104 -12.71 -5.46 25.94
CA GLU A 104 -12.97 -6.03 27.28
C GLU A 104 -11.68 -6.21 28.10
N MET A 105 -10.52 -5.94 27.50
CA MET A 105 -9.23 -6.14 28.16
C MET A 105 -8.80 -4.88 28.92
N ASN A 106 -8.25 -5.07 30.13
CA ASN A 106 -7.68 -3.98 30.93
C ASN A 106 -6.63 -3.17 30.15
N VAL A 107 -6.45 -1.90 30.50
CA VAL A 107 -5.41 -1.01 29.94
C VAL A 107 -4.02 -1.67 30.00
N SER A 108 -3.76 -2.50 31.01
CA SER A 108 -2.53 -3.29 31.15
C SER A 108 -2.34 -4.33 30.05
N THR A 109 -3.41 -4.88 29.47
CA THR A 109 -3.33 -5.86 28.38
C THR A 109 -3.16 -5.21 27.01
N ILE A 110 -3.80 -4.05 26.77
CA ILE A 110 -3.49 -3.21 25.61
C ILE A 110 -2.02 -2.74 25.70
N PHE A 111 -1.59 -2.35 26.90
CA PHE A 111 -0.20 -2.01 27.18
C PHE A 111 0.74 -3.21 26.96
N ASN A 112 0.36 -4.42 27.38
CA ASN A 112 1.12 -5.66 27.12
C ASN A 112 1.08 -6.10 25.65
N TYR A 113 0.04 -5.77 24.90
CA TYR A 113 0.00 -5.95 23.44
C TYR A 113 1.00 -5.00 22.79
N VAL A 114 1.00 -3.71 23.16
CA VAL A 114 2.00 -2.74 22.71
C VAL A 114 3.42 -3.12 23.17
N LEU A 115 3.61 -3.68 24.37
CA LEU A 115 4.90 -4.19 24.85
C LEU A 115 5.29 -5.54 24.23
N GLY A 116 4.33 -6.39 23.88
CA GLY A 116 4.54 -7.63 23.14
C GLY A 116 4.94 -7.35 21.70
N GLN A 117 4.35 -6.32 21.10
CA GLN A 117 4.85 -5.69 19.88
C GLN A 117 6.24 -5.11 20.09
N ALA A 118 6.51 -4.51 21.26
CA ALA A 118 7.87 -4.11 21.60
C ALA A 118 8.82 -5.31 21.67
N LYS A 119 8.42 -6.58 21.86
CA LYS A 119 9.34 -7.74 21.80
C LYS A 119 9.72 -8.13 20.36
N THR A 120 8.77 -8.19 19.42
CA THR A 120 9.06 -8.34 17.98
C THR A 120 9.85 -7.13 17.48
N ALA A 121 9.43 -5.94 17.91
CA ALA A 121 10.15 -4.71 17.72
C ALA A 121 11.42 -4.61 18.60
N ILE A 122 11.74 -5.49 19.55
CA ILE A 122 13.04 -5.46 20.26
C ILE A 122 14.05 -6.23 19.42
N SER A 123 13.61 -7.25 18.67
CA SER A 123 14.43 -7.88 17.64
C SER A 123 14.66 -6.91 16.48
N GLU A 124 13.61 -6.26 15.96
CA GLU A 124 13.69 -5.31 14.83
C GLU A 124 14.23 -3.92 15.21
N LYS A 125 13.98 -3.43 16.44
CA LYS A 125 14.54 -2.18 17.00
C LYS A 125 15.86 -2.37 17.75
N ASN A 126 16.42 -3.58 17.74
CA ASN A 126 17.81 -3.75 18.15
C ASN A 126 18.70 -2.84 17.28
N PRO A 127 19.70 -2.13 17.84
CA PRO A 127 20.69 -1.38 17.06
C PRO A 127 21.24 -2.11 15.83
N PHE A 128 21.39 -3.43 15.87
CA PHE A 128 21.83 -4.21 14.72
C PHE A 128 20.77 -4.30 13.61
N ALA A 129 19.50 -4.55 13.95
CA ALA A 129 18.43 -4.69 12.96
C ALA A 129 17.99 -3.34 12.36
N THR A 130 17.93 -2.28 13.17
CA THR A 130 17.58 -0.91 12.73
C THR A 130 18.60 -0.30 11.77
N ARG A 131 19.84 -0.77 11.83
CA ARG A 131 20.97 -0.35 10.99
C ARG A 131 21.35 -1.38 9.94
N ASN A 132 20.67 -2.54 9.88
CA ASN A 132 20.98 -3.58 8.91
C ASN A 132 20.70 -3.07 7.49
N THR A 133 21.77 -2.91 6.70
CA THR A 133 21.74 -2.44 5.32
C THR A 133 22.02 -3.56 4.31
N ASP A 134 22.14 -4.80 4.76
CA ASP A 134 22.44 -5.93 3.88
C ASP A 134 21.33 -6.11 2.86
N GLU A 135 21.70 -6.27 1.59
CA GLU A 135 20.73 -6.36 0.50
C GLU A 135 19.80 -7.58 0.65
N SER A 136 20.31 -8.71 1.15
CA SER A 136 19.51 -9.89 1.46
C SER A 136 18.45 -9.61 2.53
N HIS A 137 18.80 -8.85 3.57
CA HIS A 137 17.86 -8.40 4.59
C HIS A 137 16.83 -7.44 4.00
N LEU A 138 17.26 -6.48 3.18
CA LEU A 138 16.37 -5.49 2.59
C LEU A 138 15.44 -6.08 1.52
N LYS A 139 15.79 -7.21 0.89
CA LYS A 139 14.93 -7.95 -0.05
C LYS A 139 14.15 -9.08 0.63
N ASP A 140 14.29 -9.27 1.94
CA ASP A 140 13.62 -10.33 2.66
C ASP A 140 12.13 -10.03 2.85
N ALA A 141 11.28 -10.97 2.41
CA ALA A 141 9.84 -10.80 2.45
C ALA A 141 9.28 -10.76 3.89
N GLN A 142 9.94 -11.44 4.83
CA GLN A 142 9.54 -11.42 6.24
C GLN A 142 9.83 -10.06 6.85
N PHE A 143 10.98 -9.45 6.58
CA PHE A 143 11.28 -8.07 6.96
C PHE A 143 10.24 -7.08 6.41
N HIS A 144 9.82 -7.23 5.13
CA HIS A 144 8.77 -6.36 4.58
C HIS A 144 7.45 -6.53 5.33
N LEU A 145 7.00 -7.77 5.53
CA LEU A 145 5.76 -8.06 6.23
C LEU A 145 5.79 -7.51 7.68
N ASP A 146 6.90 -7.68 8.38
CA ASP A 146 7.09 -7.19 9.74
C ASP A 146 7.06 -5.65 9.78
N ALA A 147 7.71 -4.98 8.83
CA ALA A 147 7.72 -3.51 8.73
C ALA A 147 6.32 -2.92 8.46
N PHE A 148 5.53 -3.56 7.59
CA PHE A 148 4.18 -3.10 7.25
C PHE A 148 3.20 -3.42 8.38
N THR A 149 3.31 -4.60 8.97
CA THR A 149 2.51 -5.02 10.13
C THR A 149 2.77 -4.12 11.33
N TYR A 150 4.03 -3.80 11.61
CA TYR A 150 4.41 -2.86 12.66
C TYR A 150 3.79 -1.47 12.40
N ARG A 151 3.85 -0.98 11.16
CA ARG A 151 3.26 0.32 10.78
C ARG A 151 1.76 0.37 11.03
N GLU A 152 0.98 -0.58 10.50
CA GLU A 152 -0.47 -0.59 10.71
C GLU A 152 -0.83 -0.66 12.20
N LYS A 153 -0.21 -1.59 12.93
CA LYS A 153 -0.57 -1.83 14.34
C LYS A 153 -0.23 -0.64 15.23
N GLU A 154 0.94 -0.03 15.07
CA GLU A 154 1.32 1.12 15.89
C GLU A 154 0.49 2.37 15.57
N ILE A 155 0.19 2.64 14.29
CA ILE A 155 -0.71 3.73 13.90
C ILE A 155 -2.10 3.49 14.51
N THR A 156 -2.63 2.27 14.39
CA THR A 156 -3.95 1.92 14.95
C THR A 156 -3.99 2.06 16.47
N ALA A 157 -2.99 1.54 17.18
CA ALA A 157 -2.90 1.62 18.64
C ALA A 157 -2.69 3.07 19.13
N SER A 158 -1.88 3.86 18.43
CA SER A 158 -1.72 5.29 18.68
C SER A 158 -3.03 6.05 18.49
N ALA A 159 -3.76 5.75 17.41
CA ALA A 159 -5.05 6.36 17.14
C ALA A 159 -6.10 6.01 18.20
N ALA A 160 -6.18 4.76 18.63
CA ALA A 160 -7.09 4.34 19.69
C ALA A 160 -6.80 5.06 21.02
N ARG A 161 -5.53 5.18 21.42
CA ARG A 161 -5.11 5.95 22.62
C ARG A 161 -5.47 7.42 22.51
N ARG A 162 -5.20 8.04 21.36
CA ARG A 162 -5.50 9.45 21.12
C ARG A 162 -7.01 9.72 21.10
N PHE A 163 -7.79 8.85 20.45
CA PHE A 163 -9.25 8.94 20.43
C PHE A 163 -9.83 8.86 21.85
N LYS A 164 -9.38 7.88 22.65
CA LYS A 164 -9.78 7.76 24.06
C LYS A 164 -9.45 9.03 24.83
N LYS A 165 -8.23 9.55 24.70
CA LYS A 165 -7.83 10.78 25.38
C LYS A 165 -8.72 11.97 25.02
N LEU A 166 -9.07 12.16 23.75
CA LEU A 166 -9.95 13.26 23.32
C LEU A 166 -11.33 13.17 23.98
N VAL A 167 -11.89 11.96 24.08
CA VAL A 167 -13.17 11.73 24.76
C VAL A 167 -13.05 11.94 26.27
N ASP A 168 -11.99 11.44 26.89
CA ASP A 168 -11.72 11.64 28.32
C ASP A 168 -11.51 13.13 28.66
N ASP A 169 -10.94 13.91 27.73
CA ASP A 169 -10.77 15.36 27.82
C ASP A 169 -12.07 16.15 27.54
N GLY A 170 -13.19 15.46 27.30
CA GLY A 170 -14.54 16.03 27.26
C GLY A 170 -15.12 16.28 25.87
N LEU A 171 -14.43 15.89 24.78
CA LEU A 171 -15.03 15.94 23.44
C LEU A 171 -16.08 14.82 23.31
N ASP A 172 -17.18 15.12 22.61
CA ASP A 172 -18.07 14.05 22.17
C ASP A 172 -17.41 13.20 21.07
N THR A 173 -18.00 12.05 20.79
CA THR A 173 -17.41 11.06 19.88
C THR A 173 -17.35 11.54 18.43
N PHE A 174 -18.26 12.40 18.00
CA PHE A 174 -18.28 12.96 16.65
C PHE A 174 -17.15 13.98 16.49
N ASP A 175 -17.01 14.90 17.44
CA ASP A 175 -15.93 15.90 17.43
C ASP A 175 -14.55 15.24 17.59
N ALA A 176 -14.42 14.23 18.45
CA ALA A 176 -13.20 13.44 18.56
C ALA A 176 -12.86 12.73 17.24
N ALA A 177 -13.85 12.16 16.53
CA ALA A 177 -13.63 11.53 15.23
C ALA A 177 -13.18 12.56 14.16
N ASN A 178 -13.78 13.75 14.14
CA ASN A 178 -13.39 14.82 13.23
C ASN A 178 -11.94 15.26 13.43
N VAL A 179 -11.50 15.45 14.69
CA VAL A 179 -10.09 15.77 15.02
C VAL A 179 -9.14 14.64 14.61
N MET A 180 -9.61 13.39 14.65
CA MET A 180 -8.82 12.21 14.34
C MET A 180 -8.73 11.88 12.85
N HIS A 181 -9.43 12.62 11.98
CA HIS A 181 -9.53 12.33 10.56
C HIS A 181 -8.15 12.10 9.89
N PRO A 182 -7.12 12.97 10.02
CA PRO A 182 -5.81 12.69 9.40
C PRO A 182 -5.18 11.37 9.86
N HIS A 183 -5.38 11.01 11.13
CA HIS A 183 -4.87 9.75 11.69
C HIS A 183 -5.66 8.55 11.16
N MET A 184 -6.98 8.69 10.98
CA MET A 184 -7.82 7.65 10.37
C MET A 184 -7.35 7.34 8.94
N LEU A 185 -7.04 8.36 8.12
CA LEU A 185 -6.51 8.13 6.78
C LEU A 185 -5.20 7.32 6.80
N GLN A 186 -4.31 7.62 7.76
CA GLN A 186 -3.07 6.85 7.93
C GLN A 186 -3.31 5.38 8.34
N ILE A 187 -4.35 5.10 9.14
CA ILE A 187 -4.73 3.72 9.48
C ILE A 187 -5.14 2.96 8.21
N ALA A 188 -6.05 3.53 7.43
CA ALA A 188 -6.54 2.89 6.22
C ALA A 188 -5.43 2.69 5.19
N ASP A 189 -4.57 3.69 5.01
CA ASP A 189 -3.40 3.62 4.12
C ASP A 189 -2.44 2.49 4.54
N ALA A 190 -2.03 2.45 5.82
CA ALA A 190 -1.13 1.41 6.32
C ALA A 190 -1.74 0.00 6.24
N TYR A 191 -3.06 -0.12 6.49
CA TYR A 191 -3.77 -1.39 6.33
C TYR A 191 -3.77 -1.87 4.88
N LEU A 192 -4.12 -0.99 3.93
CA LEU A 192 -4.19 -1.35 2.51
C LEU A 192 -2.82 -1.66 1.94
N ASP A 193 -1.78 -0.90 2.30
CA ASP A 193 -0.40 -1.21 1.92
C ASP A 193 0.00 -2.63 2.35
N ARG A 194 -0.32 -3.03 3.59
CA ARG A 194 -0.04 -4.39 4.07
C ARG A 194 -0.85 -5.43 3.30
N VAL A 195 -2.15 -5.20 3.07
CA VAL A 195 -2.98 -6.14 2.32
C VAL A 195 -2.43 -6.34 0.91
N PHE A 196 -2.09 -5.27 0.19
CA PHE A 196 -1.51 -5.38 -1.15
C PHE A 196 -0.17 -6.12 -1.13
N LEU A 197 0.69 -5.86 -0.15
CA LEU A 197 1.95 -6.59 0.05
C LEU A 197 1.70 -8.10 0.22
N GLU A 198 0.82 -8.48 1.14
CA GLU A 198 0.48 -9.88 1.43
C GLU A 198 -0.08 -10.59 0.20
N GLN A 199 -1.00 -9.96 -0.54
CA GLN A 199 -1.60 -10.57 -1.72
C GLN A 199 -0.63 -10.68 -2.88
N PHE A 200 0.32 -9.75 -3.01
CA PHE A 200 1.40 -9.86 -3.99
C PHE A 200 2.32 -11.04 -3.63
N SER A 201 2.74 -11.16 -2.36
CA SER A 201 3.55 -12.30 -1.90
C SER A 201 2.84 -13.65 -2.08
N ALA A 202 1.53 -13.69 -1.85
CA ALA A 202 0.72 -14.89 -2.08
C ALA A 202 0.71 -15.28 -3.57
N ALA A 203 0.49 -14.33 -4.48
CA ALA A 203 0.51 -14.57 -5.91
C ALA A 203 1.87 -15.09 -6.43
N ILE A 204 2.98 -14.60 -5.87
CA ILE A 204 4.33 -15.11 -6.17
C ILE A 204 4.48 -16.55 -5.72
N SER A 205 3.93 -16.89 -4.56
CA SER A 205 4.00 -18.24 -3.99
C SER A 205 3.15 -19.25 -4.77
N GLU A 206 2.06 -18.80 -5.40
CA GLU A 206 1.22 -19.57 -6.34
C GLU A 206 1.79 -19.66 -7.77
N THR A 207 2.93 -19.02 -8.04
CA THR A 207 3.56 -19.05 -9.37
C THR A 207 4.55 -20.22 -9.47
N ASP A 208 4.26 -21.16 -10.38
CA ASP A 208 5.10 -22.34 -10.63
C ASP A 208 6.30 -22.05 -11.55
N ASP A 209 6.17 -21.08 -12.47
CA ASP A 209 7.25 -20.71 -13.39
C ASP A 209 8.33 -19.90 -12.64
N GLU A 210 9.50 -20.50 -12.45
CA GLU A 210 10.61 -19.89 -11.70
C GLU A 210 11.14 -18.60 -12.32
N ALA A 211 11.14 -18.47 -13.65
CA ALA A 211 11.59 -17.24 -14.31
C ALA A 211 10.59 -16.10 -14.09
N LEU A 212 9.30 -16.41 -14.20
CA LEU A 212 8.24 -15.45 -13.88
C LEU A 212 8.29 -15.06 -12.39
N LYS A 213 8.50 -16.03 -11.51
CA LYS A 213 8.62 -15.82 -10.06
C LYS A 213 9.76 -14.87 -9.73
N GLU A 214 10.91 -14.99 -10.39
CA GLU A 214 12.04 -14.07 -10.23
C GLU A 214 11.65 -12.62 -10.61
N VAL A 215 11.01 -12.44 -11.77
CA VAL A 215 10.57 -11.10 -12.25
C VAL A 215 9.51 -10.51 -11.32
N LEU A 216 8.51 -11.29 -10.90
CA LEU A 216 7.49 -10.85 -9.96
C LEU A 216 8.10 -10.51 -8.59
N THR A 217 9.12 -11.25 -8.14
CA THR A 217 9.84 -10.96 -6.89
C THR A 217 10.57 -9.61 -6.97
N LYS A 218 11.16 -9.25 -8.12
CA LYS A 218 11.73 -7.90 -8.32
C LYS A 218 10.67 -6.82 -8.21
N LEU A 219 9.51 -7.00 -8.86
CA LEU A 219 8.39 -6.05 -8.75
C LEU A 219 7.83 -5.94 -7.33
N TYR A 220 7.72 -7.06 -6.61
CA TYR A 220 7.32 -7.10 -5.20
C TYR A 220 8.30 -6.32 -4.33
N ASN A 221 9.61 -6.58 -4.48
CA ASN A 221 10.64 -5.86 -3.74
C ASN A 221 10.58 -4.36 -4.04
N LEU A 222 10.36 -3.97 -5.30
CA LEU A 222 10.21 -2.56 -5.67
C LEU A 222 8.98 -1.95 -5.00
N PHE A 223 7.82 -2.63 -5.02
CA PHE A 223 6.61 -2.18 -4.34
C PHE A 223 6.86 -1.99 -2.84
N ALA A 224 7.39 -3.01 -2.17
CA ALA A 224 7.61 -3.03 -0.74
C ALA A 224 8.57 -1.91 -0.29
N LEU A 225 9.72 -1.80 -0.95
CA LEU A 225 10.76 -0.84 -0.60
C LEU A 225 10.38 0.60 -0.98
N ASN A 226 9.66 0.79 -2.09
CA ASN A 226 9.14 2.11 -2.44
C ASN A 226 8.14 2.61 -1.39
N LYS A 227 7.25 1.74 -0.89
CA LYS A 227 6.32 2.10 0.19
C LYS A 227 7.02 2.41 1.51
N ILE A 228 8.05 1.64 1.87
CA ILE A 228 8.90 1.97 3.02
C ILE A 228 9.59 3.32 2.82
N GLU A 229 10.06 3.64 1.62
CA GLU A 229 10.67 4.93 1.31
C GLU A 229 9.68 6.10 1.41
N GLU A 230 8.48 5.96 0.85
CA GLU A 230 7.38 6.94 0.92
C GLU A 230 7.05 7.29 2.38
N HIS A 231 7.07 6.29 3.27
CA HIS A 231 6.74 6.45 4.69
C HIS A 231 7.97 6.48 5.63
N LYS A 232 9.19 6.68 5.10
CA LYS A 232 10.43 6.62 5.89
C LYS A 232 10.46 7.56 7.09
N GLY A 233 9.81 8.72 6.99
CA GLY A 233 9.72 9.68 8.10
C GLY A 233 9.08 9.06 9.33
N TRP A 234 7.98 8.34 9.14
CA TRP A 234 7.29 7.63 10.21
C TRP A 234 8.18 6.51 10.81
N TYR A 235 8.87 5.72 9.98
CA TYR A 235 9.77 4.66 10.47
C TYR A 235 10.96 5.20 11.27
N LEU A 236 11.47 6.38 10.89
CA LEU A 236 12.53 7.10 11.62
C LEU A 236 12.01 7.61 12.98
N GLU A 237 10.84 8.24 13.01
CA GLU A 237 10.20 8.72 14.24
C GLU A 237 9.93 7.60 15.24
N GLN A 238 9.57 6.41 14.75
CA GLN A 238 9.35 5.24 15.59
C GLN A 238 10.63 4.51 16.02
N GLY A 239 11.80 4.93 15.51
CA GLY A 239 13.07 4.24 15.74
C GLY A 239 13.12 2.82 15.16
N TYR A 240 12.26 2.52 14.17
CA TYR A 240 12.23 1.21 13.50
C TYR A 240 13.34 1.08 12.46
N MET A 241 13.72 2.20 11.84
CA MET A 241 14.87 2.28 10.94
C MET A 241 15.71 3.49 11.30
N GLU A 242 17.03 3.35 11.20
CA GLU A 242 17.92 4.49 11.27
C GLU A 242 18.17 5.12 9.88
N GLY A 243 18.77 6.30 9.88
CA GLY A 243 19.12 7.03 8.65
C GLY A 243 19.99 6.23 7.67
N VAL A 244 20.85 5.33 8.17
CA VAL A 244 21.66 4.46 7.30
C VAL A 244 20.81 3.44 6.54
N LYS A 245 19.81 2.83 7.20
CA LYS A 245 18.92 1.84 6.62
C LYS A 245 17.96 2.46 5.61
N THR A 246 17.36 3.61 5.93
CA THR A 246 16.48 4.34 4.99
C THR A 246 17.23 4.86 3.76
N LYS A 247 18.52 5.24 3.89
CA LYS A 247 19.38 5.55 2.73
C LYS A 247 19.67 4.32 1.87
N ALA A 248 19.88 3.16 2.48
CA ALA A 248 20.09 1.91 1.76
C ALA A 248 18.82 1.45 1.03
N VAL A 249 17.64 1.55 1.65
CA VAL A 249 16.33 1.32 1.01
C VAL A 249 16.19 2.17 -0.25
N ARG A 250 16.40 3.49 -0.16
CA ARG A 250 16.33 4.40 -1.33
C ARG A 250 17.30 4.02 -2.45
N LYS A 251 18.55 3.65 -2.10
CA LYS A 251 19.53 3.18 -3.08
C LYS A 251 19.02 1.92 -3.78
N LEU A 252 18.44 1.00 -3.02
CA LEU A 252 17.94 -0.27 -3.54
C LEU A 252 16.68 -0.09 -4.41
N VAL A 253 15.79 0.83 -4.09
CA VAL A 253 14.68 1.23 -4.97
C VAL A 253 15.21 1.66 -6.33
N SER A 254 16.22 2.53 -6.36
CA SER A 254 16.85 2.98 -7.61
C SER A 254 17.48 1.82 -8.41
N GLN A 255 18.13 0.89 -7.71
CA GLN A 255 18.72 -0.30 -8.31
C GLN A 255 17.65 -1.24 -8.89
N LEU A 256 16.56 -1.49 -8.17
CA LEU A 256 15.45 -2.31 -8.65
C LEU A 256 14.79 -1.69 -9.88
N CYS A 257 14.63 -0.37 -9.92
CA CYS A 257 14.17 0.33 -11.14
C CYS A 257 15.12 0.07 -12.32
N TRP A 258 16.43 0.06 -12.10
CA TRP A 258 17.43 -0.26 -13.13
C TRP A 258 17.33 -1.71 -13.61
N GLU A 259 17.16 -2.66 -12.70
CA GLU A 259 16.99 -4.08 -13.00
C GLU A 259 15.69 -4.33 -13.79
N ILE A 260 14.56 -3.82 -13.29
CA ILE A 260 13.22 -4.01 -13.89
C ILE A 260 13.09 -3.31 -15.25
N ARG A 261 13.90 -2.29 -15.54
CA ARG A 261 13.89 -1.61 -16.84
C ARG A 261 13.99 -2.57 -18.01
N GLN A 262 14.77 -3.65 -17.88
CA GLN A 262 14.94 -4.65 -18.96
C GLN A 262 13.64 -5.40 -19.27
N ASP A 263 12.80 -5.59 -18.26
CA ASP A 263 11.54 -6.34 -18.36
C ASP A 263 10.32 -5.40 -18.46
N ALA A 264 10.50 -4.08 -18.41
CA ALA A 264 9.40 -3.11 -18.31
C ALA A 264 8.41 -3.19 -19.49
N VAL A 265 8.90 -3.36 -20.71
CA VAL A 265 8.04 -3.50 -21.91
C VAL A 265 7.31 -4.84 -21.89
N PRO A 266 7.97 -6.02 -21.75
CA PRO A 266 7.28 -7.29 -21.59
C PRO A 266 6.22 -7.31 -20.48
N LEU A 267 6.49 -6.67 -19.34
CA LEU A 267 5.55 -6.56 -18.22
C LEU A 267 4.30 -5.74 -18.57
N VAL A 268 4.43 -4.66 -19.36
CA VAL A 268 3.26 -3.90 -19.83
C VAL A 268 2.52 -4.66 -20.92
N ASP A 269 3.24 -5.33 -21.83
CA ASP A 269 2.66 -6.17 -22.88
C ASP A 269 1.87 -7.36 -22.30
N ALA A 270 2.25 -7.82 -21.10
CA ALA A 270 1.54 -8.87 -20.37
C ALA A 270 0.11 -8.46 -19.96
N PHE A 271 -0.23 -7.17 -19.94
CA PHE A 271 -1.62 -6.73 -19.75
C PHE A 271 -2.52 -7.05 -20.94
N LYS A 272 -1.94 -7.41 -22.10
CA LYS A 272 -2.67 -7.81 -23.31
C LYS A 272 -3.76 -6.81 -23.72
N ILE A 273 -3.47 -5.51 -23.56
CA ILE A 273 -4.36 -4.45 -24.00
C ILE A 273 -4.48 -4.51 -25.53
N PRO A 274 -5.70 -4.61 -26.11
CA PRO A 274 -5.87 -4.67 -27.55
C PRO A 274 -5.30 -3.43 -28.26
N GLU A 275 -4.72 -3.61 -29.44
CA GLU A 275 -4.11 -2.52 -30.21
C GLU A 275 -5.09 -1.37 -30.51
N SER A 276 -6.38 -1.67 -30.70
CA SER A 276 -7.44 -0.67 -30.90
C SER A 276 -7.65 0.26 -29.69
N CYS A 277 -7.28 -0.20 -28.49
CA CYS A 277 -7.34 0.59 -27.25
C CYS A 277 -6.06 1.41 -27.02
N LEU A 278 -4.99 1.14 -27.77
CA LEU A 278 -3.71 1.85 -27.65
C LEU A 278 -3.72 3.16 -28.46
N ALA A 279 -2.89 4.11 -28.04
CA ALA A 279 -2.74 5.40 -28.71
C ALA A 279 -1.44 5.43 -29.55
N PRO A 280 -1.32 6.33 -30.55
CA PRO A 280 -0.17 6.37 -31.47
C PRO A 280 1.20 6.60 -30.80
N ILE A 281 1.23 7.15 -29.60
CA ILE A 281 2.48 7.32 -28.81
C ILE A 281 3.12 6.00 -28.41
N ILE A 282 2.35 4.91 -28.40
CA ILE A 282 2.84 3.60 -28.01
C ILE A 282 3.67 3.05 -29.16
N THR A 283 4.98 3.19 -29.05
CA THR A 283 5.92 2.68 -30.03
C THR A 283 6.13 1.20 -29.77
N THR A 284 5.71 0.33 -30.70
CA THR A 284 6.09 -1.09 -30.73
C THR A 284 7.57 -1.31 -31.10
N LYS A 285 8.30 -0.22 -31.36
CA LYS A 285 9.71 -0.25 -31.75
C LYS A 285 10.62 -0.28 -30.52
N SER A 286 10.68 -1.42 -29.85
CA SER A 286 11.76 -1.76 -28.93
C SER A 286 13.15 -1.70 -29.58
N ALA A 287 13.23 -1.68 -30.92
CA ALA A 287 14.49 -1.56 -31.68
C ALA A 287 15.03 -0.12 -31.86
N GLU A 288 14.27 0.93 -31.49
CA GLU A 288 14.72 2.34 -31.59
C GLU A 288 14.95 3.01 -30.23
N ALA A 289 14.80 2.27 -29.11
CA ALA A 289 14.95 2.76 -27.74
C ALA A 289 16.29 2.37 -27.09
#